data_AF-A0A7S1KE11-F1
#
_entry.id   AF-A0A7S1KE11-F1
#
_cell.length_a   1.000
_cell.length_b   1.000
_cell.length_c   1.000
_cell.angle_alpha   90.00
_cell.angle_beta   90.00
_cell.angle_gamma   90.00
#
_symmetry.space_group_name_H-M   'P 1'
#
loop_
_entity.id
_entity.type
_entity.pdbx_description
1 polymer ?
#
loop_
_entity_poly.entity_id
_entity_poly.type
_entity_poly.pdbx_seq_one_letter_code
_entity_poly.pdbx_strand_id
1 'polypeptide(L)'
;DDPLSAVDANVARHLVAEALLGALADTTRILVTHQVSVVAQMCPQGRLVVLNDGCVVHDGVLGDVAHMPHLLMRGDVVRESEKEAQLEEIHLHEISLDDMADNEDDGNNNSSEQQKPAYEHSCSVLKDTNEEGQEEASKGAIIEAETRQTGTVSWGVFRTYASHMGPWWVICVMCLLAVGAQVMLILSGAYLSQWSQLDNEQQTQPATIGHYWLLVLFLLIFSVSRAHLFFALCLRASQSLHNTVFAKLLSAPMRWFEANPTGRILNRFSKDVSLMDDMVPYTGLDVMQCSLRVLGTVVFVCVVNPVVVVPLIPLAAVCVWLRRVYLRSSRELRRLDGVARSPLYSQLTTTLHGLATLRAFELHDDSRCQFEATQDMHNSAYWTYKQVERWFGFRLDVVVSVFQAITAIGAVAMRQLAVRGREEGTWLGGLEKMAADPGLLGLGLVYIIQMASLFQWTARQSAELTNFMTSVERIIEYARLPQERQVTPAEEQTTLTRAKKTLPHPSPWPSDGVVAFNDVVLRYRDHMPTALKGVSFSLRPREKIGIVGRSGAGKTSLIAALFRLSEIEGGSVTIDGVDSRSLRLRTLRSSISI
;
A
#
# COMPACT_ATOMS: atom_id res chain seq x y z
N ASP A 1 -13.94 7.88 30.75
CA ASP A 1 -13.21 9.16 30.81
C ASP A 1 -13.80 10.08 29.74
N ASP A 2 -14.67 10.99 30.17
CA ASP A 2 -15.40 11.99 29.39
C ASP A 2 -16.08 11.53 28.06
N PRO A 3 -16.93 10.50 28.07
CA PRO A 3 -17.58 9.96 26.86
C PRO A 3 -18.60 10.92 26.21
N LEU A 4 -19.00 12.00 26.88
CA LEU A 4 -20.09 12.91 26.45
C LEU A 4 -19.61 14.14 25.68
N SER A 5 -18.30 14.30 25.50
CA SER A 5 -17.70 15.49 24.90
C SER A 5 -17.82 15.59 23.38
N ALA A 6 -18.07 14.47 22.71
CA ALA A 6 -18.19 14.41 21.25
C ALA A 6 -19.65 14.54 20.75
N VAL A 7 -20.62 14.56 21.66
CA VAL A 7 -22.05 14.58 21.32
C VAL A 7 -22.67 15.94 21.61
N ASP A 8 -23.77 16.27 20.92
CA ASP A 8 -24.51 17.49 21.24
C ASP A 8 -25.21 17.38 22.60
N ALA A 9 -25.61 18.53 23.16
CA ALA A 9 -26.19 18.61 24.50
C ALA A 9 -27.51 17.82 24.65
N ASN A 10 -28.25 17.54 23.57
CA ASN A 10 -29.48 16.76 23.66
C ASN A 10 -29.15 15.27 23.72
N VAL A 11 -28.22 14.81 22.88
CA VAL A 11 -27.74 13.42 22.89
C VAL A 11 -27.01 13.12 24.20
N ALA A 12 -26.20 14.05 24.72
CA ALA A 12 -25.54 13.91 26.01
C ALA A 12 -26.55 13.65 27.14
N ARG A 13 -27.60 14.48 27.22
CA ARG A 13 -28.67 14.32 28.22
C ARG A 13 -29.38 12.97 28.12
N HIS A 14 -29.68 12.53 26.90
CA HIS A 14 -30.31 11.23 26.69
C HIS A 14 -29.41 10.07 27.15
N LEU A 15 -28.11 10.10 26.84
CA LEU A 15 -27.16 9.08 27.30
C LEU A 15 -27.01 9.04 28.83
N VAL A 16 -27.06 10.20 29.47
CA VAL A 16 -27.01 10.29 30.94
C VAL A 16 -28.25 9.64 31.55
N ALA A 17 -29.44 9.99 31.08
CA ALA A 17 -30.70 9.49 31.61
C ALA A 17 -30.87 7.98 31.39
N GLU A 18 -30.76 7.52 30.14
CA GLU A 18 -31.11 6.14 29.77
C GLU A 18 -29.99 5.14 30.07
N ALA A 19 -28.72 5.50 29.82
CA ALA A 19 -27.62 4.56 29.95
C ALA A 19 -27.00 4.61 31.35
N LEU A 20 -26.54 5.79 31.78
CA LEU A 20 -25.76 5.93 33.00
C LEU A 20 -26.62 5.89 34.27
N LEU A 21 -27.78 6.55 34.27
CA LEU A 21 -28.73 6.54 35.39
C LEU A 21 -29.80 5.44 35.26
N GLY A 22 -30.09 4.96 34.05
CA GLY A 22 -31.04 3.88 33.79
C GLY A 22 -30.38 2.49 33.77
N ALA A 23 -29.90 2.06 32.61
CA ALA A 23 -29.44 0.69 32.38
C ALA A 23 -28.28 0.24 33.30
N LEU A 24 -27.43 1.18 33.73
CA LEU A 24 -26.29 0.90 34.59
C LEU A 24 -26.57 1.17 36.08
N ALA A 25 -27.82 1.48 36.47
CA ALA A 25 -28.20 1.97 37.81
C ALA A 25 -27.65 1.16 38.99
N ASP A 26 -27.57 -0.16 38.85
CA ASP A 26 -27.14 -1.08 39.92
C ASP A 26 -25.62 -1.33 40.00
N THR A 27 -24.84 -0.71 39.10
CA THR A 27 -23.38 -0.89 39.04
C THR A 27 -22.63 0.33 39.55
N THR A 28 -21.42 0.15 40.11
CA THR A 28 -20.57 1.28 40.48
C THR A 28 -20.06 2.01 39.23
N ARG A 29 -20.32 3.32 39.15
CA ARG A 29 -19.97 4.16 37.99
C ARG A 29 -19.04 5.29 38.42
N ILE A 30 -17.98 5.53 37.66
CA ILE A 30 -17.09 6.68 37.83
C ILE A 30 -17.05 7.43 36.51
N LEU A 31 -17.53 8.68 36.51
CA LEU A 31 -17.53 9.57 35.36
C LEU A 31 -16.61 10.77 35.65
N VAL A 32 -15.60 10.94 34.80
CA VAL A 32 -14.80 12.17 34.74
C VAL A 32 -15.35 12.99 33.58
N THR A 33 -15.77 14.22 33.84
CA THR A 33 -16.32 15.11 32.82
C THR A 33 -16.01 16.56 33.15
N HIS A 34 -15.89 17.40 32.11
CA HIS A 34 -15.77 18.84 32.25
C HIS A 34 -17.14 19.54 32.08
N GLN A 35 -18.18 18.81 31.68
CA GLN A 35 -19.51 19.36 31.43
C GLN A 35 -20.28 19.54 32.73
N VAL A 36 -20.44 20.80 33.12
CA VAL A 36 -21.14 21.21 34.35
C VAL A 36 -22.59 20.70 34.40
N SER A 37 -23.33 20.81 33.30
CA SER A 37 -24.72 20.34 33.20
C SER A 37 -24.88 18.85 33.52
N VAL A 38 -23.94 18.02 33.05
CA VAL A 38 -23.95 16.57 33.33
C VAL A 38 -23.68 16.30 34.80
N VAL A 39 -22.76 17.05 35.42
CA VAL A 39 -22.47 16.93 36.86
C VAL A 39 -23.71 17.28 37.69
N ALA A 40 -24.45 18.33 37.30
CA ALA A 40 -25.68 18.74 37.97
C ALA A 40 -26.77 17.65 37.91
N GLN A 41 -26.89 16.93 36.79
CA GLN A 41 -27.87 15.85 36.61
C GLN A 41 -27.48 14.55 37.35
N MET A 42 -26.20 14.23 37.46
CA MET A 42 -25.74 12.98 38.10
C MET A 42 -25.53 13.10 39.62
N CYS A 43 -25.10 14.25 40.10
CA CYS A 43 -24.77 14.45 41.51
C CYS A 43 -25.91 14.33 42.53
N PRO A 44 -27.21 14.52 42.21
CA PRO A 44 -28.28 14.34 43.21
C PRO A 44 -28.28 12.95 43.84
N GLN A 45 -27.67 11.97 43.17
CA GLN A 45 -27.60 10.57 43.59
C GLN A 45 -26.15 10.08 43.78
N GLY A 46 -25.14 10.96 43.71
CA GLY A 46 -23.73 10.58 43.58
C GLY A 46 -22.76 11.39 44.46
N ARG A 47 -21.50 10.93 44.49
CA ARG A 47 -20.38 11.59 45.18
C ARG A 47 -19.53 12.33 44.14
N LEU A 48 -19.25 13.61 44.40
CA LEU A 48 -18.46 14.50 43.56
C LEU A 48 -17.05 14.63 44.11
N VAL A 49 -16.05 14.40 43.25
CA VAL A 49 -14.64 14.62 43.55
C VAL A 49 -14.09 15.70 42.63
N VAL A 50 -13.52 16.76 43.20
CA VAL A 50 -12.91 17.87 42.46
C VAL A 50 -11.40 17.82 42.62
N LEU A 51 -10.69 17.78 41.49
CA LEU A 51 -9.23 17.79 41.42
C LEU A 51 -8.75 19.18 40.99
N ASN A 52 -7.76 19.72 41.68
CA ASN A 52 -7.03 20.93 41.28
C ASN A 52 -5.53 20.71 41.44
N ASP A 53 -4.75 20.99 40.39
CA ASP A 53 -3.29 20.80 40.34
C ASP A 53 -2.81 19.41 40.86
N GLY A 54 -3.55 18.35 40.55
CA GLY A 54 -3.24 16.97 40.95
C GLY A 54 -3.60 16.63 42.40
N CYS A 55 -4.21 17.55 43.15
CA CYS A 55 -4.69 17.34 44.51
C CYS A 55 -6.22 17.28 44.54
N VAL A 56 -6.79 16.42 45.41
CA VAL A 56 -8.23 16.41 45.69
C VAL A 56 -8.56 17.61 46.56
N VAL A 57 -9.36 18.53 46.04
CA VAL A 57 -9.82 19.73 46.78
C VAL A 57 -11.18 19.51 47.41
N HIS A 58 -12.03 18.72 46.77
CA HIS A 58 -13.33 18.37 47.30
C HIS A 58 -13.65 16.90 47.05
N ASP A 59 -14.32 16.28 48.01
CA ASP A 59 -14.79 14.90 47.97
C ASP A 59 -16.07 14.78 48.83
N GLY A 60 -17.25 14.88 48.22
CA GLY A 60 -18.51 15.03 48.94
C GLY A 60 -19.73 15.13 48.03
N VAL A 61 -20.85 15.62 48.55
CA VAL A 61 -22.10 15.81 47.77
C VAL A 61 -22.10 17.23 47.19
N LEU A 62 -22.76 17.44 46.05
CA LEU A 62 -22.81 18.75 45.36
C LEU A 62 -23.23 19.92 46.26
N GLY A 63 -24.08 19.68 47.27
CA GLY A 63 -24.51 20.69 48.24
C GLY A 63 -23.35 21.34 49.01
N ASP A 64 -22.25 20.62 49.23
CA ASP A 64 -21.07 21.12 49.93
C ASP A 64 -20.16 21.98 49.01
N VAL A 65 -20.23 21.76 47.70
CA VAL A 65 -19.44 22.50 46.68
C VAL A 65 -20.04 23.87 46.37
N ALA A 66 -21.35 24.05 46.56
CA ALA A 66 -22.02 25.34 46.39
C ALA A 66 -21.44 26.45 47.29
N HIS A 67 -20.70 26.09 48.34
CA HIS A 67 -20.02 27.01 49.26
C HIS A 67 -18.57 27.36 48.88
N MET A 68 -18.04 26.81 47.77
CA MET A 68 -16.67 27.05 47.29
C MET A 68 -16.65 27.71 45.89
N PRO A 69 -16.88 29.04 45.80
CA PRO A 69 -17.07 29.76 44.53
C PRO A 69 -15.82 29.84 43.64
N HIS A 70 -14.66 29.40 44.11
CA HIS A 70 -13.39 29.43 43.37
C HIS A 70 -13.10 28.14 42.60
N LEU A 71 -13.83 27.05 42.86
CA LEU A 71 -13.63 25.74 42.20
C LEU A 71 -14.50 25.55 40.95
N LEU A 72 -15.58 26.31 40.84
CA LEU A 72 -16.47 26.33 39.68
C LEU A 72 -16.31 27.69 39.02
N MET A 73 -15.49 27.77 37.96
CA MET A 73 -15.37 28.97 37.14
C MET A 73 -16.77 29.49 36.79
N ARG A 74 -17.13 30.64 37.37
CA ARG A 74 -18.39 31.39 37.18
C ARG A 74 -19.67 30.55 37.29
N GLY A 75 -20.24 30.41 38.48
CA GLY A 75 -21.70 30.42 38.75
C GLY A 75 -22.68 29.64 37.84
N ASP A 76 -22.20 28.74 36.98
CA ASP A 76 -22.97 28.16 35.88
C ASP A 76 -23.65 26.87 36.33
N VAL A 77 -23.09 26.11 37.29
CA VAL A 77 -23.74 24.90 37.84
C VAL A 77 -25.05 25.25 38.55
N VAL A 78 -25.03 26.27 39.39
CA VAL A 78 -26.21 26.71 40.18
C VAL A 78 -27.23 27.41 39.27
N ARG A 79 -26.77 28.16 38.27
CA ARG A 79 -27.65 28.81 37.28
C ARG A 79 -28.26 27.82 36.28
N GLU A 80 -27.55 26.75 35.93
CA GLU A 80 -28.11 25.68 35.10
C GLU A 80 -29.09 24.82 35.89
N SER A 81 -28.82 24.48 37.16
CA SER A 81 -29.82 23.77 37.98
C SER A 81 -31.09 24.60 38.20
N GLU A 82 -30.96 25.93 38.39
CA GLU A 82 -32.12 26.84 38.47
C GLU A 82 -32.88 26.97 37.15
N LYS A 83 -32.18 26.92 35.99
CA LYS A 83 -32.82 26.91 34.67
C LYS A 83 -33.48 25.56 34.36
N GLU A 84 -32.91 24.44 34.82
CA GLU A 84 -33.49 23.10 34.65
C GLU A 84 -34.77 22.94 35.47
N ALA A 85 -34.79 23.43 36.72
CA ALA A 85 -36.02 23.49 37.52
C ALA A 85 -37.13 24.31 36.85
N GLN A 86 -36.77 25.39 36.15
CA GLN A 86 -37.73 26.20 35.36
C GLN A 86 -38.13 25.53 34.04
N LEU A 87 -37.28 24.72 33.42
CA LEU A 87 -37.58 24.01 32.17
C LEU A 87 -38.43 22.75 32.41
N GLU A 88 -38.28 22.06 33.55
CA GLU A 88 -39.17 20.96 33.96
C GLU A 88 -40.60 21.45 34.26
N GLU A 89 -40.77 22.64 34.85
CA GLU A 89 -42.09 23.27 35.02
C GLU A 89 -42.75 23.65 33.68
N ILE A 90 -41.96 23.99 32.67
CA ILE A 90 -42.48 24.30 31.33
C ILE A 90 -42.82 23.02 30.56
N HIS A 91 -42.05 21.94 30.71
CA HIS A 91 -42.29 20.67 30.02
C HIS A 91 -43.50 19.90 30.61
N LEU A 92 -43.77 20.02 31.91
CA LEU A 92 -45.01 19.49 32.50
C LEU A 92 -46.27 20.21 31.98
N HIS A 93 -46.14 21.45 31.48
CA HIS A 93 -47.29 22.20 30.99
C HIS A 93 -47.60 21.94 29.50
N GLU A 94 -46.59 21.63 28.67
CA GLU A 94 -46.78 21.27 27.25
C GLU A 94 -47.25 19.82 27.05
N ILE A 95 -46.88 18.87 27.92
CA ILE A 95 -47.32 17.46 27.81
C ILE A 95 -48.82 17.29 28.15
N SER A 96 -49.45 18.28 28.79
CA SER A 96 -50.88 18.20 29.16
C SER A 96 -51.87 18.50 28.03
N LEU A 97 -51.40 18.81 26.80
CA LEU A 97 -52.27 19.24 25.70
C LEU A 97 -52.21 18.38 24.42
N ASP A 98 -51.27 17.42 24.28
CA ASP A 98 -51.13 16.62 23.06
C ASP A 98 -51.56 15.13 23.18
N ASP A 99 -51.87 14.61 24.37
CA ASP A 99 -52.21 13.18 24.58
C ASP A 99 -53.74 12.85 24.52
N MET A 100 -54.50 13.53 23.65
CA MET A 100 -55.94 13.26 23.42
C MET A 100 -56.28 12.91 21.97
N ALA A 101 -55.43 12.12 21.30
CA ALA A 101 -55.85 11.36 20.13
C ALA A 101 -55.08 10.03 20.02
N ASP A 102 -55.85 8.97 19.84
CA ASP A 102 -55.47 7.63 19.39
C ASP A 102 -55.02 6.61 20.47
N ASN A 103 -56.03 6.02 21.12
CA ASN A 103 -55.96 4.67 21.68
C ASN A 103 -57.22 3.90 21.24
N GLU A 104 -57.07 2.93 20.32
CA GLU A 104 -57.90 1.73 20.24
C GLU A 104 -57.04 0.53 19.78
N ASP A 105 -57.09 -0.54 20.61
CA ASP A 105 -56.83 -1.97 20.38
C ASP A 105 -55.48 -2.46 19.81
N ASP A 106 -54.88 -3.58 20.24
CA ASP A 106 -55.27 -4.73 21.07
C ASP A 106 -53.93 -5.39 21.52
N GLY A 107 -53.73 -5.88 22.74
CA GLY A 107 -54.19 -7.24 23.09
C GLY A 107 -53.04 -8.26 23.22
N ASN A 108 -52.28 -8.15 24.32
CA ASN A 108 -51.94 -9.22 25.28
C ASN A 108 -51.37 -10.60 24.81
N ASN A 109 -50.12 -10.94 25.19
CA ASN A 109 -49.88 -11.88 26.32
C ASN A 109 -48.41 -12.22 26.59
N ASN A 110 -48.11 -12.24 27.89
CA ASN A 110 -46.89 -12.67 28.56
C ASN A 110 -46.62 -14.19 28.42
N SER A 111 -45.35 -14.58 28.46
CA SER A 111 -44.81 -15.29 29.63
C SER A 111 -43.31 -15.51 29.53
N SER A 112 -42.65 -15.09 30.60
CA SER A 112 -41.25 -15.22 30.96
C SER A 112 -40.83 -16.68 31.20
N GLU A 113 -39.61 -17.04 30.79
CA GLU A 113 -38.87 -18.11 31.46
C GLU A 113 -37.36 -17.83 31.46
N GLN A 114 -36.72 -18.27 32.54
CA GLN A 114 -35.49 -17.74 33.13
C GLN A 114 -34.17 -18.17 32.46
N GLN A 115 -33.16 -17.31 32.66
CA GLN A 115 -31.73 -17.56 32.46
C GLN A 115 -31.19 -18.78 33.22
N LYS A 116 -30.21 -19.49 32.64
CA LYS A 116 -28.81 -19.57 33.12
C LYS A 116 -27.88 -20.35 32.14
N PRO A 117 -26.54 -20.19 32.25
CA PRO A 117 -25.60 -20.16 31.13
C PRO A 117 -24.91 -21.50 30.87
N ALA A 118 -24.43 -21.69 29.63
CA ALA A 118 -23.43 -22.69 29.30
C ALA A 118 -22.35 -22.04 28.43
N TYR A 119 -21.23 -21.70 29.08
CA TYR A 119 -19.94 -21.58 28.41
C TYR A 119 -19.58 -22.96 27.89
N GLU A 120 -19.59 -23.16 26.58
CA GLU A 120 -18.89 -24.27 25.95
C GLU A 120 -18.35 -23.86 24.58
N HIS A 121 -17.03 -24.02 24.47
CA HIS A 121 -16.18 -23.95 23.30
C HIS A 121 -16.89 -24.16 21.95
N SER A 122 -16.71 -23.21 21.02
CA SER A 122 -16.51 -23.55 19.62
C SER A 122 -15.68 -22.50 18.89
N CYS A 123 -14.40 -22.86 18.75
CA CYS A 123 -13.51 -22.36 17.72
C CYS A 123 -14.15 -22.71 16.36
N SER A 124 -14.82 -21.75 15.72
CA SER A 124 -15.24 -21.83 14.33
C SER A 124 -15.12 -20.45 13.69
N VAL A 125 -13.88 -20.05 13.44
CA VAL A 125 -13.60 -18.98 12.49
C VAL A 125 -13.73 -19.59 11.10
N LEU A 126 -14.45 -18.89 10.22
CA LEU A 126 -14.92 -19.26 8.87
C LEU A 126 -16.31 -19.94 8.85
N LYS A 127 -17.34 -19.16 9.21
CA LYS A 127 -18.67 -19.33 8.60
C LYS A 127 -18.78 -18.34 7.44
N ASP A 128 -19.05 -18.89 6.27
CA ASP A 128 -19.38 -18.18 5.04
C ASP A 128 -20.38 -17.07 5.32
N THR A 129 -19.95 -15.82 5.10
CA THR A 129 -20.88 -14.71 4.96
C THR A 129 -21.62 -14.87 3.65
N ASN A 130 -22.92 -15.14 3.75
CA ASN A 130 -23.88 -15.14 2.64
C ASN A 130 -23.61 -13.99 1.65
N GLU A 131 -23.42 -14.34 0.38
CA GLU A 131 -23.07 -13.42 -0.72
C GLU A 131 -24.16 -12.37 -0.98
N GLU A 132 -25.41 -12.59 -0.55
CA GLU A 132 -26.52 -11.65 -0.77
C GLU A 132 -26.51 -10.44 0.20
N GLY A 133 -25.88 -10.54 1.37
CA GLY A 133 -25.76 -9.43 2.33
C GLY A 133 -24.58 -8.49 2.06
N GLN A 134 -23.60 -8.91 1.25
CA GLN A 134 -22.42 -8.10 0.93
C GLN A 134 -22.69 -7.06 -0.16
N GLU A 135 -23.67 -7.27 -1.04
CA GLU A 135 -24.00 -6.29 -2.09
C GLU A 135 -24.70 -5.03 -1.55
N GLU A 136 -25.47 -5.12 -0.45
CA GLU A 136 -26.07 -3.94 0.19
C GLU A 136 -25.06 -3.18 1.06
N ALA A 137 -24.19 -3.89 1.81
CA ALA A 137 -23.11 -3.27 2.58
C ALA A 137 -22.03 -2.62 1.66
N SER A 138 -21.87 -3.12 0.44
CA SER A 138 -20.97 -2.57 -0.58
C SER A 138 -21.41 -1.21 -1.13
N LYS A 139 -22.71 -0.87 -1.13
CA LYS A 139 -23.21 0.37 -1.75
C LYS A 139 -22.96 1.63 -0.90
N GLY A 140 -22.59 1.48 0.38
CA GLY A 140 -22.26 2.57 1.30
C GLY A 140 -20.80 2.62 1.76
N ALA A 141 -19.94 1.71 1.30
CA ALA A 141 -18.56 1.64 1.76
C ALA A 141 -17.76 2.89 1.32
N ILE A 142 -17.29 3.66 2.30
CA ILE A 142 -16.45 4.84 2.06
C ILE A 142 -15.10 4.41 1.46
N ILE A 143 -14.59 3.27 1.91
CA ILE A 143 -13.29 2.76 1.49
C ILE A 143 -13.47 1.93 0.22
N GLU A 144 -12.84 2.35 -0.87
CA GLU A 144 -12.78 1.54 -2.09
C GLU A 144 -11.94 0.28 -1.82
N ALA A 145 -12.51 -0.89 -2.14
CA ALA A 145 -11.78 -2.14 -2.15
C ALA A 145 -10.58 -2.01 -3.10
N GLU A 146 -9.40 -2.47 -2.67
CA GLU A 146 -8.17 -2.32 -3.44
C GLU A 146 -8.36 -2.93 -4.85
N THR A 147 -8.13 -2.12 -5.90
CA THR A 147 -8.18 -2.58 -7.28
C THR A 147 -7.17 -3.70 -7.48
N ARG A 148 -7.70 -4.92 -7.55
CA ARG A 148 -6.92 -6.14 -7.66
C ARG A 148 -6.62 -6.40 -9.13
N GLN A 149 -5.44 -6.03 -9.60
CA GLN A 149 -4.98 -6.51 -10.89
C GLN A 149 -4.68 -8.01 -10.82
N THR A 150 -5.55 -8.82 -11.41
CA THR A 150 -5.36 -10.27 -11.58
C THR A 150 -4.55 -10.52 -12.85
N GLY A 151 -3.27 -10.86 -12.74
CA GLY A 151 -2.45 -11.09 -13.95
C GLY A 151 -0.96 -11.30 -13.72
N THR A 152 -0.24 -11.57 -14.80
CA THR A 152 1.24 -11.42 -14.84
C THR A 152 1.56 -9.95 -14.97
N VAL A 153 2.59 -9.45 -14.26
CA VAL A 153 3.11 -8.08 -14.43
C VAL A 153 3.30 -7.80 -15.91
N SER A 154 2.63 -6.77 -16.41
CA SER A 154 2.68 -6.47 -17.83
C SER A 154 4.09 -6.04 -18.22
N TRP A 155 4.54 -6.41 -19.43
CA TRP A 155 5.82 -5.92 -19.97
C TRP A 155 5.88 -4.38 -20.03
N GLY A 156 4.71 -3.73 -20.06
CA GLY A 156 4.58 -2.29 -19.93
C GLY A 156 5.21 -1.74 -18.65
N VAL A 157 5.11 -2.44 -17.52
CA VAL A 157 5.71 -2.01 -16.24
C VAL A 157 7.23 -1.98 -16.33
N PHE A 158 7.85 -3.03 -16.88
CA PHE A 158 9.30 -3.08 -17.09
C PHE A 158 9.76 -1.95 -18.01
N ARG A 159 9.00 -1.68 -19.09
CA ARG A 159 9.30 -0.57 -20.01
C ARG A 159 9.17 0.79 -19.35
N THR A 160 8.13 1.00 -18.54
CA THR A 160 7.94 2.26 -17.80
C THR A 160 9.01 2.44 -16.72
N TYR A 161 9.41 1.38 -16.01
CA TYR A 161 10.52 1.45 -15.06
C TYR A 161 11.84 1.79 -15.78
N ALA A 162 12.12 1.11 -16.90
CA ALA A 162 13.30 1.38 -17.73
C ALA A 162 13.32 2.82 -18.27
N SER A 163 12.18 3.41 -18.64
CA SER A 163 12.15 4.81 -19.08
C SER A 163 12.49 5.82 -17.98
N HIS A 164 12.34 5.45 -16.70
CA HIS A 164 12.77 6.29 -15.57
C HIS A 164 14.27 6.12 -15.23
N MET A 165 14.93 5.06 -15.72
CA MET A 165 16.38 4.86 -15.52
C MET A 165 17.22 5.90 -16.29
N GLY A 166 16.69 6.43 -17.40
CA GLY A 166 17.34 7.42 -18.25
C GLY A 166 17.07 7.20 -19.73
N PRO A 167 17.79 7.89 -20.62
CA PRO A 167 17.62 7.73 -22.05
C PRO A 167 18.09 6.35 -22.52
N TRP A 168 17.42 5.81 -23.54
CA TRP A 168 17.61 4.44 -24.04
C TRP A 168 19.06 4.08 -24.39
N TRP A 169 19.87 5.04 -24.83
CA TRP A 169 21.28 4.78 -25.17
C TRP A 169 22.12 4.38 -23.94
N VAL A 170 21.81 4.87 -22.74
CA VAL A 170 22.54 4.49 -21.52
C VAL A 170 22.22 3.04 -21.14
N ILE A 171 20.98 2.61 -21.36
CA ILE A 171 20.56 1.22 -21.18
C ILE A 171 21.27 0.32 -22.19
N CYS A 172 21.43 0.76 -23.45
CA CYS A 172 22.22 0.05 -24.45
C CYS A 172 23.69 -0.10 -24.02
N VAL A 173 24.31 0.95 -23.47
CA VAL A 173 25.68 0.88 -22.92
C VAL A 173 25.77 -0.11 -21.76
N MET A 174 24.79 -0.13 -20.87
CA MET A 174 24.72 -1.12 -19.79
C MET A 174 24.61 -2.55 -20.33
N CYS A 175 23.78 -2.78 -21.36
CA CYS A 175 23.67 -4.09 -22.01
C CYS A 175 24.99 -4.49 -22.67
N LEU A 176 25.66 -3.55 -23.35
CA LEU A 176 26.97 -3.78 -23.97
C LEU A 176 28.03 -4.16 -22.93
N LEU A 177 28.09 -3.45 -21.80
CA LEU A 177 29.00 -3.79 -20.70
C LEU A 177 28.69 -5.16 -20.10
N ALA A 178 27.40 -5.53 -20.00
CA ALA A 178 26.97 -6.83 -19.51
C ALA A 178 27.39 -7.97 -20.44
N VAL A 179 27.17 -7.82 -21.75
CA VAL A 179 27.63 -8.78 -22.75
C VAL A 179 29.15 -8.82 -22.80
N GLY A 180 29.82 -7.67 -22.76
CA GLY A 180 31.29 -7.56 -22.76
C GLY A 180 31.92 -8.29 -21.58
N ALA A 181 31.39 -8.11 -20.36
CA ALA A 181 31.83 -8.85 -19.18
C ALA A 181 31.68 -10.38 -19.37
N GLN A 182 30.56 -10.81 -19.93
CA GLN A 182 30.31 -12.23 -20.17
C GLN A 182 31.23 -12.82 -21.25
N VAL A 183 31.51 -12.07 -22.33
CA VAL A 183 32.44 -12.48 -23.38
C VAL A 183 33.86 -12.60 -22.82
N MET A 184 34.31 -11.64 -22.02
CA MET A 184 35.63 -11.68 -21.38
C MET A 184 35.77 -12.87 -20.42
N LEU A 185 34.69 -13.24 -19.71
CA LEU A 185 34.67 -14.41 -18.84
C LEU A 185 34.83 -15.73 -19.62
N ILE A 186 34.19 -15.85 -20.79
CA ILE A 186 34.34 -17.03 -21.66
C ILE A 186 35.73 -17.03 -22.29
N LEU A 187 36.22 -15.88 -22.74
CA LEU A 187 37.52 -15.74 -23.38
C LEU A 187 38.68 -16.06 -22.42
N SER A 188 38.58 -15.67 -21.14
CA SER A 188 39.59 -16.02 -20.14
C SER A 188 39.65 -17.53 -19.88
N GLY A 189 38.50 -18.21 -19.87
CA GLY A 189 38.44 -19.67 -19.78
C GLY A 189 39.01 -20.36 -21.02
N ALA A 190 38.67 -19.87 -22.22
CA ALA A 190 39.21 -20.38 -23.47
C ALA A 190 40.74 -20.18 -23.58
N TYR A 191 41.24 -19.02 -23.16
CA TYR A 191 42.66 -18.74 -23.09
C TYR A 191 43.37 -19.67 -22.09
N LEU A 192 42.78 -19.91 -20.92
CA LEU A 192 43.33 -20.86 -19.95
C LEU A 192 43.39 -22.29 -20.51
N SER A 193 42.37 -22.70 -21.27
CA SER A 193 42.37 -23.98 -21.98
C SER A 193 43.53 -24.07 -22.99
N GLN A 194 43.75 -23.04 -23.79
CA GLN A 194 44.88 -23.00 -24.74
C GLN A 194 46.23 -22.96 -24.02
N TRP A 195 46.34 -22.16 -22.95
CA TRP A 195 47.56 -22.05 -22.15
C TRP A 195 47.96 -23.40 -21.55
N SER A 196 46.99 -24.22 -21.11
CA SER A 196 47.25 -25.56 -20.56
C SER A 196 47.85 -26.56 -21.55
N GLN A 197 47.81 -26.26 -22.86
CA GLN A 197 48.32 -27.13 -23.93
C GLN A 197 49.70 -26.70 -24.44
N LEU A 198 50.21 -25.54 -24.02
CA LEU A 198 51.55 -25.07 -24.40
C LEU A 198 52.64 -25.86 -23.67
N ASP A 199 53.85 -25.91 -24.24
CA ASP A 199 55.01 -26.53 -23.59
C ASP A 199 55.39 -25.83 -22.28
N ASN A 200 55.96 -26.56 -21.32
CA ASN A 200 56.31 -26.02 -19.99
C ASN A 200 57.18 -24.75 -20.04
N GLU A 201 58.10 -24.64 -21.00
CA GLU A 201 58.92 -23.44 -21.18
C GLU A 201 58.09 -22.24 -21.65
N GLN A 202 57.06 -22.44 -22.47
CA GLN A 202 56.15 -21.39 -22.94
C GLN A 202 55.08 -21.04 -21.89
N GLN A 203 54.69 -22.00 -21.06
CA GLN A 203 53.77 -21.75 -19.95
C GLN A 203 54.35 -20.80 -18.89
N THR A 204 55.66 -20.89 -18.65
CA THR A 204 56.37 -20.06 -17.65
C THR A 204 56.84 -18.72 -18.20
N GLN A 205 56.62 -18.44 -19.50
CA GLN A 205 56.98 -17.15 -20.07
C GLN A 205 56.18 -16.01 -19.42
N PRO A 206 56.83 -14.90 -19.06
CA PRO A 206 56.14 -13.76 -18.46
C PRO A 206 55.09 -13.15 -19.41
N ALA A 207 55.27 -13.32 -20.72
CA ALA A 207 54.31 -12.85 -21.72
C ALA A 207 52.96 -13.59 -21.62
N THR A 208 52.94 -14.92 -21.55
CA THR A 208 51.68 -15.71 -21.52
C THR A 208 50.89 -15.45 -20.24
N ILE A 209 51.60 -15.32 -19.11
CA ILE A 209 51.04 -14.89 -17.82
C ILE A 209 50.49 -13.46 -17.90
N GLY A 210 51.24 -12.54 -18.54
CA GLY A 210 50.83 -11.15 -18.72
C GLY A 210 49.53 -10.98 -19.53
N HIS A 211 49.35 -11.75 -20.60
CA HIS A 211 48.09 -11.74 -21.38
C HIS A 211 46.89 -12.20 -20.55
N TYR A 212 47.05 -13.23 -19.71
CA TYR A 212 45.98 -13.69 -18.82
C TYR A 212 45.62 -12.63 -17.77
N TRP A 213 46.62 -11.99 -17.15
CA TRP A 213 46.39 -10.87 -16.23
C TRP A 213 45.65 -9.71 -16.89
N LEU A 214 45.97 -9.37 -18.13
CA LEU A 214 45.26 -8.35 -18.89
C LEU A 214 43.78 -8.72 -19.12
N LEU A 215 43.50 -9.97 -19.50
CA LEU A 215 42.12 -10.46 -19.65
C LEU A 215 41.33 -10.39 -18.34
N VAL A 216 41.93 -10.79 -17.22
CA VAL A 216 41.31 -10.71 -15.89
C VAL A 216 41.09 -9.26 -15.46
N LEU A 217 42.05 -8.36 -15.75
CA LEU A 217 41.91 -6.93 -15.48
C LEU A 217 40.74 -6.32 -16.27
N PHE A 218 40.61 -6.63 -17.56
CA PHE A 218 39.47 -6.17 -18.36
C PHE A 218 38.16 -6.76 -17.84
N LEU A 219 38.11 -8.05 -17.49
CA LEU A 219 36.93 -8.66 -16.88
C LEU A 219 36.51 -7.93 -15.60
N LEU A 220 37.47 -7.56 -14.74
CA LEU A 220 37.22 -6.80 -13.52
C LEU A 220 36.65 -5.41 -13.84
N ILE A 221 37.28 -4.68 -14.76
CA ILE A 221 36.84 -3.33 -15.18
C ILE A 221 35.42 -3.38 -15.72
N PHE A 222 35.11 -4.30 -16.64
CA PHE A 222 33.77 -4.45 -17.21
C PHE A 222 32.74 -4.85 -16.14
N SER A 223 33.09 -5.77 -15.24
CA SER A 223 32.19 -6.24 -14.18
C SER A 223 31.84 -5.15 -13.17
N VAL A 224 32.84 -4.40 -12.71
CA VAL A 224 32.65 -3.27 -11.78
C VAL A 224 31.89 -2.13 -12.46
N SER A 225 32.26 -1.77 -13.69
CA SER A 225 31.59 -0.71 -14.45
C SER A 225 30.12 -1.04 -14.71
N ARG A 226 29.82 -2.30 -15.08
CA ARG A 226 28.45 -2.81 -15.26
C ARG A 226 27.65 -2.73 -13.96
N ALA A 227 28.19 -3.22 -12.85
CA ALA A 227 27.51 -3.20 -11.56
C ALA A 227 27.22 -1.76 -11.11
N HIS A 228 28.22 -0.89 -11.15
CA HIS A 228 28.06 0.52 -10.80
C HIS A 228 27.01 1.21 -11.70
N LEU A 229 27.07 1.02 -13.02
CA LEU A 229 26.10 1.63 -13.92
C LEU A 229 24.68 1.12 -13.66
N PHE A 230 24.51 -0.19 -13.45
CA PHE A 230 23.21 -0.80 -13.16
C PHE A 230 22.58 -0.22 -11.88
N PHE A 231 23.34 -0.17 -10.77
CA PHE A 231 22.85 0.42 -9.53
C PHE A 231 22.56 1.91 -9.67
N ALA A 232 23.42 2.67 -10.35
CA ALA A 232 23.18 4.10 -10.60
C ALA A 232 21.90 4.34 -11.41
N LEU A 233 21.61 3.49 -12.40
CA LEU A 233 20.37 3.56 -13.19
C LEU A 233 19.13 3.22 -12.36
N CYS A 234 19.20 2.18 -11.51
CA CYS A 234 18.10 1.83 -10.61
C CYS A 234 17.81 2.94 -9.60
N LEU A 235 18.85 3.55 -9.01
CA LEU A 235 18.71 4.68 -8.09
C LEU A 235 18.06 5.89 -8.77
N ARG A 236 18.44 6.20 -10.01
CA ARG A 236 17.79 7.26 -10.79
C ARG A 236 16.32 6.95 -11.06
N ALA A 237 16.01 5.70 -11.43
CA ALA A 237 14.62 5.28 -11.65
C ALA A 237 13.78 5.41 -10.38
N SER A 238 14.32 4.98 -9.23
CA SER A 238 13.68 5.13 -7.93
C SER A 238 13.39 6.59 -7.61
N GLN A 239 14.40 7.46 -7.65
CA GLN A 239 14.26 8.89 -7.35
C GLN A 239 13.24 9.57 -8.29
N SER A 240 13.33 9.27 -9.58
CA SER A 240 12.42 9.84 -10.58
C SER A 240 10.97 9.39 -10.37
N LEU A 241 10.76 8.10 -10.12
CA LEU A 241 9.43 7.55 -9.90
C LEU A 241 8.84 8.03 -8.58
N HIS A 242 9.62 8.03 -7.49
CA HIS A 242 9.23 8.59 -6.19
C HIS A 242 8.79 10.05 -6.32
N ASN A 243 9.61 10.90 -6.95
CA ASN A 243 9.29 12.33 -7.10
C ASN A 243 8.04 12.55 -7.98
N THR A 244 7.88 11.75 -9.03
CA THR A 244 6.70 11.81 -9.90
C THR A 244 5.45 11.43 -9.12
N VAL A 245 5.48 10.31 -8.41
CA VAL A 245 4.36 9.81 -7.61
C VAL A 245 4.02 10.76 -6.46
N PHE A 246 5.03 11.31 -5.77
CA PHE A 246 4.83 12.30 -4.74
C PHE A 246 4.14 13.56 -5.26
N ALA A 247 4.60 14.12 -6.39
CA ALA A 247 3.98 15.29 -7.00
C ALA A 247 2.53 15.03 -7.44
N LYS A 248 2.26 13.83 -7.99
CA LYS A 248 0.91 13.41 -8.40
C LYS A 248 -0.02 13.17 -7.22
N LEU A 249 0.49 12.64 -6.12
CA LEU A 249 -0.26 12.45 -4.87
C LEU A 249 -0.66 13.79 -4.25
N LEU A 250 0.27 14.75 -4.15
CA LEU A 250 -0.03 16.08 -3.60
C LEU A 250 -1.07 16.86 -4.41
N SER A 251 -1.21 16.52 -5.69
CA SER A 251 -2.17 17.15 -6.60
C SER A 251 -3.45 16.33 -6.78
N ALA A 252 -3.63 15.24 -6.01
CA ALA A 252 -4.83 14.41 -6.06
C ALA A 252 -5.99 15.07 -5.28
N PRO A 253 -7.25 14.87 -5.71
CA PRO A 253 -8.41 15.47 -5.05
C PRO A 253 -8.67 14.87 -3.66
N MET A 254 -9.23 15.67 -2.74
CA MET A 254 -9.54 15.23 -1.36
C MET A 254 -10.43 13.97 -1.32
N ARG A 255 -11.39 13.86 -2.25
CA ARG A 255 -12.23 12.65 -2.42
C ARG A 255 -11.41 11.36 -2.55
N TRP A 256 -10.26 11.42 -3.21
CA TRP A 256 -9.38 10.25 -3.35
C TRP A 256 -8.75 9.86 -2.02
N PHE A 257 -8.34 10.82 -1.18
CA PHE A 257 -7.81 10.57 0.16
C PHE A 257 -8.88 10.05 1.13
N GLU A 258 -10.12 10.51 1.02
CA GLU A 258 -11.24 9.98 1.81
C GLU A 258 -11.58 8.53 1.43
N ALA A 259 -11.45 8.18 0.14
CA ALA A 259 -11.68 6.82 -0.36
C ALA A 259 -10.51 5.85 -0.08
N ASN A 260 -9.30 6.37 0.12
CA ASN A 260 -8.08 5.58 0.27
C ASN A 260 -7.47 5.76 1.68
N PRO A 261 -7.48 4.72 2.53
CA PRO A 261 -6.95 4.80 3.88
C PRO A 261 -5.47 5.25 3.91
N THR A 262 -5.11 6.10 4.87
CA THR A 262 -3.74 6.62 5.03
C THR A 262 -2.70 5.50 5.10
N GLY A 263 -3.03 4.37 5.74
CA GLY A 263 -2.14 3.20 5.82
C GLY A 263 -1.79 2.60 4.46
N ARG A 264 -2.71 2.63 3.48
CA ARG A 264 -2.47 2.15 2.11
C ARG A 264 -1.42 3.03 1.42
N ILE A 265 -1.59 4.35 1.53
CA ILE A 265 -0.66 5.34 0.97
C ILE A 265 0.72 5.17 1.60
N LEU A 266 0.77 5.07 2.93
CA LEU A 266 2.02 4.91 3.65
C LEU A 266 2.74 3.61 3.25
N ASN A 267 2.03 2.49 3.09
CA ASN A 267 2.62 1.23 2.67
C ASN A 267 3.21 1.32 1.24
N ARG A 268 2.64 2.12 0.35
CA ARG A 268 3.20 2.37 -1.00
C ARG A 268 4.52 3.13 -0.93
N PHE A 269 4.58 4.20 -0.14
CA PHE A 269 5.78 5.04 0.02
C PHE A 269 6.86 4.44 0.93
N SER A 270 6.52 3.45 1.75
CA SER A 270 7.48 2.77 2.62
C SER A 270 7.89 1.42 2.04
N LYS A 271 7.01 0.42 2.12
CA LYS A 271 7.33 -0.98 1.79
C LYS A 271 7.51 -1.20 0.29
N ASP A 272 6.60 -0.70 -0.54
CA ASP A 272 6.72 -0.91 -1.99
C ASP A 272 7.93 -0.16 -2.56
N VAL A 273 8.21 1.06 -2.06
CA VAL A 273 9.44 1.81 -2.40
C VAL A 273 10.70 1.08 -1.90
N SER A 274 10.75 0.59 -0.66
CA SER A 274 11.89 -0.18 -0.17
C SER A 274 12.13 -1.46 -0.98
N LEU A 275 11.07 -2.16 -1.41
CA LEU A 275 11.23 -3.31 -2.31
C LEU A 275 11.80 -2.90 -3.69
N MET A 276 11.40 -1.74 -4.21
CA MET A 276 11.95 -1.17 -5.45
C MET A 276 13.41 -0.72 -5.29
N ASP A 277 13.80 -0.24 -4.11
CA ASP A 277 15.12 0.34 -3.85
C ASP A 277 16.15 -0.73 -3.46
N ASP A 278 15.76 -1.71 -2.66
CA ASP A 278 16.67 -2.70 -2.10
C ASP A 278 16.65 -4.01 -2.91
N MET A 279 15.44 -4.54 -3.17
CA MET A 279 15.28 -5.89 -3.72
C MET A 279 15.38 -5.93 -5.24
N VAL A 280 14.76 -4.96 -5.95
CA VAL A 280 14.80 -4.92 -7.42
C VAL A 280 16.23 -4.75 -7.95
N PRO A 281 17.11 -3.88 -7.42
CA PRO A 281 18.44 -3.70 -7.99
C PRO A 281 19.33 -4.92 -7.75
N TYR A 282 19.29 -5.49 -6.54
CA TYR A 282 20.05 -6.70 -6.22
C TYR A 282 19.60 -7.88 -7.08
N THR A 283 18.29 -8.18 -7.08
CA THR A 283 17.74 -9.32 -7.83
C THR A 283 17.82 -9.10 -9.34
N GLY A 284 17.64 -7.87 -9.80
CA GLY A 284 17.73 -7.50 -11.22
C GLY A 284 19.12 -7.67 -11.79
N LEU A 285 20.16 -7.22 -11.07
CA LEU A 285 21.56 -7.42 -11.46
C LEU A 285 21.89 -8.91 -11.52
N ASP A 286 21.40 -9.67 -10.53
CA ASP A 286 21.63 -11.10 -10.42
C ASP A 286 20.94 -11.90 -11.53
N VAL A 287 19.69 -11.57 -11.86
CA VAL A 287 18.98 -12.15 -13.01
C VAL A 287 19.70 -11.81 -14.31
N MET A 288 20.15 -10.57 -14.50
CA MET A 288 20.86 -10.17 -15.72
C MET A 288 22.16 -10.97 -15.89
N GLN A 289 23.00 -11.02 -14.85
CA GLN A 289 24.29 -11.73 -14.93
C GLN A 289 24.11 -13.24 -15.06
N CYS A 290 23.22 -13.84 -14.29
CA CYS A 290 23.03 -15.29 -14.30
C CYS A 290 22.37 -15.74 -15.61
N SER A 291 21.41 -14.97 -16.15
CA SER A 291 20.81 -15.27 -17.46
C SER A 291 21.84 -15.18 -18.58
N LEU A 292 22.69 -14.15 -18.58
CA LEU A 292 23.78 -14.03 -19.56
C LEU A 292 24.80 -15.15 -19.42
N ARG A 293 25.12 -15.58 -18.20
CA ARG A 293 26.05 -16.68 -17.94
C ARG A 293 25.49 -18.04 -18.37
N VAL A 294 24.22 -18.33 -18.05
CA VAL A 294 23.52 -19.52 -18.54
C VAL A 294 23.47 -19.52 -20.08
N LEU A 295 23.08 -18.40 -20.70
CA LEU A 295 23.03 -18.28 -22.15
C LEU A 295 24.43 -18.49 -22.77
N GLY A 296 25.45 -17.86 -22.20
CA GLY A 296 26.84 -18.01 -22.63
C GLY A 296 27.33 -19.45 -22.53
N THR A 297 27.04 -20.16 -21.43
CA THR A 297 27.36 -21.58 -21.27
C THR A 297 26.63 -22.45 -22.29
N VAL A 298 25.33 -22.25 -22.49
CA VAL A 298 24.56 -23.03 -23.47
C VAL A 298 25.10 -22.80 -24.89
N VAL A 299 25.37 -21.55 -25.28
CA VAL A 299 25.95 -21.21 -26.59
C VAL A 299 27.32 -21.87 -26.76
N PHE A 300 28.21 -21.74 -25.76
CA PHE A 300 29.53 -22.35 -25.80
C PHE A 300 29.45 -23.88 -25.97
N VAL A 301 28.59 -24.54 -25.21
CA VAL A 301 28.39 -25.99 -25.29
C VAL A 301 27.82 -26.41 -26.65
N CYS A 302 26.91 -25.64 -27.23
CA CYS A 302 26.38 -25.92 -28.57
C CYS A 302 27.43 -25.74 -29.68
N VAL A 303 28.36 -24.79 -29.51
CA VAL A 303 29.49 -24.60 -30.44
C VAL A 303 30.48 -25.76 -30.34
N VAL A 304 30.83 -26.17 -29.12
CA VAL A 304 31.78 -27.28 -28.89
C VAL A 304 31.16 -28.64 -29.25
N ASN A 305 29.88 -28.85 -28.95
CA ASN A 305 29.14 -30.08 -29.23
C ASN A 305 27.77 -29.79 -29.86
N PRO A 306 27.69 -29.67 -31.20
CA PRO A 306 26.44 -29.38 -31.90
C PRO A 306 25.33 -30.43 -31.72
N VAL A 307 25.66 -31.68 -31.40
CA VAL A 307 24.68 -32.76 -31.20
C VAL A 307 23.77 -32.48 -29.99
N VAL A 308 24.24 -31.67 -29.03
CA VAL A 308 23.50 -31.29 -27.82
C VAL A 308 22.31 -30.37 -28.11
N VAL A 309 22.27 -29.74 -29.29
CA VAL A 309 21.14 -28.88 -29.69
C VAL A 309 19.83 -29.67 -29.77
N VAL A 310 19.88 -30.93 -30.23
CA VAL A 310 18.69 -31.79 -30.37
C VAL A 310 18.00 -32.07 -29.02
N PRO A 311 18.69 -32.58 -27.98
CA PRO A 311 18.09 -32.79 -26.65
C PRO A 311 17.77 -31.48 -25.91
N LEU A 312 18.41 -30.35 -26.26
CA LEU A 312 18.14 -29.06 -25.62
C LEU A 312 16.71 -28.56 -25.89
N ILE A 313 16.15 -28.77 -27.09
CA ILE A 313 14.80 -28.31 -27.47
C ILE A 313 13.69 -28.91 -26.56
N PRO A 314 13.57 -30.25 -26.39
CA PRO A 314 12.55 -30.82 -25.53
C PRO A 314 12.77 -30.46 -24.05
N LEU A 315 14.02 -30.38 -23.59
CA LEU A 315 14.32 -29.97 -22.20
C LEU A 315 13.93 -28.51 -21.95
N ALA A 316 14.17 -27.62 -22.91
CA ALA A 316 13.73 -26.23 -22.83
C ALA A 316 12.19 -26.12 -22.78
N ALA A 317 11.48 -26.93 -23.56
CA ALA A 317 10.01 -26.99 -23.51
C ALA A 317 9.49 -27.42 -22.13
N VAL A 318 10.10 -28.45 -21.53
CA VAL A 318 9.79 -28.90 -20.15
C VAL A 318 10.07 -27.81 -19.12
N CYS A 319 11.21 -27.10 -19.24
CA CYS A 319 11.53 -25.96 -18.36
C CYS A 319 10.50 -24.83 -18.45
N VAL A 320 10.07 -24.47 -19.67
CA VAL A 320 9.03 -23.45 -19.88
C VAL A 320 7.70 -23.89 -19.28
N TRP A 321 7.33 -25.17 -19.43
CA TRP A 321 6.13 -25.72 -18.83
C TRP A 321 6.18 -25.69 -17.29
N LEU A 322 7.27 -26.18 -16.69
CA LEU A 322 7.50 -26.14 -15.23
C LEU A 322 7.42 -24.70 -14.70
N ARG A 323 8.04 -23.74 -15.38
CA ARG A 323 8.01 -22.32 -15.01
C ARG A 323 6.59 -21.76 -15.01
N ARG A 324 5.77 -22.09 -16.00
CA ARG A 324 4.37 -21.63 -16.06
C ARG A 324 3.53 -22.17 -14.91
N VAL A 325 3.70 -23.45 -14.56
CA VAL A 325 3.01 -24.08 -13.42
C VAL A 325 3.45 -23.45 -12.09
N TYR A 326 4.75 -23.26 -11.92
CA TYR A 326 5.32 -22.62 -10.74
C TYR A 326 4.80 -21.18 -10.54
N LEU A 327 4.87 -20.35 -11.58
CA LEU A 327 4.45 -18.94 -11.49
C LEU A 327 2.96 -18.79 -11.17
N ARG A 328 2.09 -19.72 -11.61
CA ARG A 328 0.67 -19.70 -11.23
C ARG A 328 0.49 -19.97 -9.73
N SER A 329 1.14 -21.01 -9.21
CA SER A 329 0.97 -21.42 -7.80
C SER A 329 1.68 -20.48 -6.83
N SER A 330 2.93 -20.09 -7.15
CA SER A 330 3.76 -19.22 -6.31
C SER A 330 3.13 -17.85 -6.06
N ARG A 331 2.46 -17.28 -7.07
CA ARG A 331 1.76 -15.99 -6.94
C ARG A 331 0.60 -16.05 -5.96
N GLU A 332 -0.24 -17.08 -6.04
CA GLU A 332 -1.37 -17.24 -5.12
C GLU A 332 -0.91 -17.54 -3.69
N LEU A 333 0.18 -18.32 -3.53
CA LEU A 333 0.78 -18.54 -2.21
C LEU A 333 1.41 -17.27 -1.63
N ARG A 334 2.09 -16.47 -2.45
CA ARG A 334 2.65 -15.17 -2.03
C ARG A 334 1.55 -14.17 -1.66
N ARG A 335 0.39 -14.29 -2.30
CA ARG A 335 -0.81 -13.52 -1.97
C ARG A 335 -1.39 -13.94 -0.61
N LEU A 336 -1.51 -15.25 -0.35
CA LEU A 336 -1.94 -15.78 0.94
C LEU A 336 -0.99 -15.35 2.07
N ASP A 337 0.32 -15.45 1.85
CA ASP A 337 1.35 -14.92 2.76
C ASP A 337 1.15 -13.42 3.04
N GLY A 338 0.92 -12.62 2.00
CA GLY A 338 0.64 -11.19 2.12
C GLY A 338 -0.61 -10.88 2.95
N VAL A 339 -1.71 -11.59 2.71
CA VAL A 339 -2.99 -11.40 3.41
C VAL A 339 -2.90 -11.87 4.86
N ALA A 340 -2.32 -13.04 5.11
CA ALA A 340 -2.20 -13.60 6.46
C ALA A 340 -1.25 -12.77 7.36
N ARG A 341 -0.31 -12.03 6.77
CA ARG A 341 0.61 -11.17 7.53
C ARG A 341 -0.03 -9.87 8.04
N SER A 342 -1.02 -9.31 7.36
CA SER A 342 -1.58 -8.00 7.73
C SER A 342 -2.29 -8.01 9.10
N PRO A 343 -3.12 -9.01 9.44
CA PRO A 343 -3.75 -9.10 10.75
C PRO A 343 -2.74 -9.14 11.91
N LEU A 344 -1.57 -9.76 11.72
CA LEU A 344 -0.52 -9.84 12.74
C LEU A 344 -0.02 -8.45 13.17
N TYR A 345 0.24 -7.56 12.19
CA TYR A 345 0.64 -6.17 12.49
C TYR A 345 -0.50 -5.33 13.04
N SER A 346 -1.73 -5.57 12.57
CA SER A 346 -2.92 -4.88 13.07
C SER A 346 -3.18 -5.21 14.53
N GLN A 347 -3.19 -6.50 14.88
CA GLN A 347 -3.37 -6.95 16.27
C GLN A 347 -2.28 -6.38 17.17
N LEU A 348 -1.02 -6.42 16.75
CA LEU A 348 0.08 -5.81 17.53
C LEU A 348 -0.19 -4.33 17.81
N THR A 349 -0.61 -3.57 16.79
CA THR A 349 -0.90 -2.14 16.91
C THR A 349 -2.11 -1.88 17.81
N THR A 350 -3.19 -2.64 17.64
CA THR A 350 -4.42 -2.53 18.44
C THR A 350 -4.15 -2.89 19.91
N THR A 351 -3.38 -3.94 20.17
CA THR A 351 -2.98 -4.33 21.53
C THR A 351 -2.12 -3.26 22.18
N LEU A 352 -1.22 -2.60 21.44
CA LEU A 352 -0.42 -1.49 21.97
C LEU A 352 -1.27 -0.26 22.34
N HIS A 353 -2.25 0.12 21.52
CA HIS A 353 -3.16 1.24 21.81
C HIS A 353 -4.17 0.91 22.92
N GLY A 354 -4.70 -0.31 22.92
CA GLY A 354 -5.70 -0.79 23.86
C GLY A 354 -5.13 -1.46 25.11
N LEU A 355 -3.83 -1.29 25.39
CA LEU A 355 -3.14 -2.07 26.43
C LEU A 355 -3.73 -1.83 27.82
N ALA A 356 -4.10 -0.59 28.14
CA ALA A 356 -4.75 -0.25 29.39
C ALA A 356 -6.13 -0.92 29.51
N THR A 357 -6.92 -0.91 28.44
CA THR A 357 -8.24 -1.55 28.37
C THR A 357 -8.14 -3.06 28.51
N LEU A 358 -7.23 -3.71 27.78
CA LEU A 358 -7.00 -5.16 27.87
C LEU A 358 -6.61 -5.58 29.29
N ARG A 359 -5.78 -4.79 29.97
CA ARG A 359 -5.41 -5.03 31.37
C ARG A 359 -6.55 -4.78 32.33
N ALA A 360 -7.33 -3.72 32.14
CA ALA A 360 -8.47 -3.38 32.99
C ALA A 360 -9.58 -4.45 32.96
N PHE A 361 -9.77 -5.10 31.80
CA PHE A 361 -10.73 -6.21 31.63
C PHE A 361 -10.09 -7.61 31.78
N GLU A 362 -8.79 -7.69 32.10
CA GLU A 362 -8.03 -8.94 32.28
C GLU A 362 -7.99 -9.88 31.05
N LEU A 363 -8.29 -9.39 29.84
CA LEU A 363 -8.42 -10.18 28.59
C LEU A 363 -7.08 -10.52 27.89
N HIS A 364 -6.00 -10.63 28.64
CA HIS A 364 -4.65 -10.79 28.07
C HIS A 364 -4.41 -12.17 27.45
N ASP A 365 -4.93 -13.25 28.05
CA ASP A 365 -4.80 -14.62 27.53
C ASP A 365 -5.60 -14.82 26.23
N ASP A 366 -6.82 -14.27 26.18
CA ASP A 366 -7.66 -14.30 24.96
C ASP A 366 -6.97 -13.57 23.80
N SER A 367 -6.43 -12.37 24.07
CA SER A 367 -5.69 -11.60 23.07
C SER A 367 -4.42 -12.34 22.60
N ARG A 368 -3.75 -13.07 23.51
CA ARG A 368 -2.57 -13.87 23.18
C ARG A 368 -2.92 -15.06 22.29
N CYS A 369 -3.97 -15.80 22.63
CA CYS A 369 -4.43 -16.95 21.85
C CYS A 369 -4.83 -16.52 20.43
N GLN A 370 -5.52 -15.38 20.29
CA GLN A 370 -5.84 -14.80 18.98
C GLN A 370 -4.59 -14.43 18.16
N PHE A 371 -3.55 -13.91 18.83
CA PHE A 371 -2.28 -13.58 18.18
C PHE A 371 -1.54 -14.84 17.70
N GLU A 372 -1.44 -15.86 18.55
CA GLU A 372 -0.81 -17.15 18.21
C GLU A 372 -1.53 -17.82 17.02
N ALA A 373 -2.87 -17.86 17.02
CA ALA A 373 -3.65 -18.39 15.89
C ALA A 373 -3.41 -17.63 14.58
N THR A 374 -3.30 -16.31 14.66
CA THR A 374 -3.01 -15.44 13.50
C THR A 374 -1.60 -15.68 12.98
N GLN A 375 -0.63 -15.87 13.87
CA GLN A 375 0.74 -16.19 13.53
C GLN A 375 0.85 -17.57 12.87
N ASP A 376 0.15 -18.59 13.36
CA ASP A 376 0.15 -19.93 12.78
C ASP A 376 -0.42 -19.94 11.36
N MET A 377 -1.50 -19.18 11.11
CA MET A 377 -2.05 -19.01 9.77
C MET A 377 -1.02 -18.40 8.81
N HIS A 378 -0.32 -17.35 9.24
CA HIS A 378 0.76 -16.76 8.46
C HIS A 378 1.91 -17.73 8.20
N ASN A 379 2.38 -18.43 9.23
CA ASN A 379 3.48 -19.38 9.11
C ASN A 379 3.15 -20.53 8.17
N SER A 380 1.92 -21.05 8.20
CA SER A 380 1.44 -22.08 7.29
C SER A 380 1.49 -21.63 5.83
N ALA A 381 1.01 -20.40 5.53
CA ALA A 381 1.06 -19.82 4.20
C ALA A 381 2.51 -19.59 3.72
N TYR A 382 3.35 -19.00 4.57
CA TYR A 382 4.75 -18.73 4.27
C TYR A 382 5.55 -20.01 4.03
N TRP A 383 5.36 -21.03 4.87
CA TRP A 383 6.04 -22.31 4.72
C TRP A 383 5.62 -23.01 3.43
N THR A 384 4.32 -23.02 3.10
CA THR A 384 3.81 -23.59 1.85
C THR A 384 4.41 -22.89 0.62
N TYR A 385 4.55 -21.56 0.66
CA TYR A 385 5.26 -20.79 -0.37
C TYR A 385 6.71 -21.28 -0.55
N LYS A 386 7.45 -21.46 0.54
CA LYS A 386 8.85 -21.94 0.50
C LYS A 386 8.99 -23.38 0.02
N GLN A 387 8.04 -24.25 0.35
CA GLN A 387 8.02 -25.63 -0.14
C GLN A 387 7.79 -25.70 -1.66
N VAL A 388 6.92 -24.86 -2.21
CA VAL A 388 6.70 -24.77 -3.67
C VAL A 388 7.94 -24.23 -4.40
N GLU A 389 8.63 -23.26 -3.81
CA GLU A 389 9.92 -22.75 -4.31
C GLU A 389 10.97 -23.88 -4.40
N ARG A 390 11.07 -24.70 -3.33
CA ARG A 390 12.00 -25.83 -3.28
C ARG A 390 11.64 -26.94 -4.27
N TRP A 391 10.35 -27.25 -4.41
CA TRP A 391 9.86 -28.22 -5.39
C TRP A 391 10.25 -27.82 -6.81
N PHE A 392 10.08 -26.55 -7.17
CA PHE A 392 10.46 -26.05 -8.48
C PHE A 392 11.97 -26.16 -8.74
N GLY A 393 12.79 -25.73 -7.76
CA GLY A 393 14.25 -25.85 -7.83
C GLY A 393 14.71 -27.29 -8.06
N PHE A 394 14.18 -28.24 -7.28
CA PHE A 394 14.50 -29.66 -7.42
C PHE A 394 14.15 -30.22 -8.80
N ARG A 395 12.98 -29.86 -9.36
CA ARG A 395 12.60 -30.32 -10.70
C ARG A 395 13.51 -29.76 -11.79
N LEU A 396 13.94 -28.51 -11.67
CA LEU A 396 14.92 -27.93 -12.59
C LEU A 396 16.29 -28.60 -12.47
N ASP A 397 16.74 -28.92 -11.25
CA ASP A 397 17.99 -29.66 -11.04
C ASP A 397 17.95 -31.01 -11.75
N VAL A 398 16.86 -31.77 -11.65
CA VAL A 398 16.70 -33.04 -12.37
C VAL A 398 16.82 -32.85 -13.89
N VAL A 399 16.16 -31.82 -14.44
CA VAL A 399 16.22 -31.51 -15.88
C VAL A 399 17.66 -31.14 -16.30
N VAL A 400 18.35 -30.34 -15.49
CA VAL A 400 19.74 -29.97 -15.77
C VAL A 400 20.66 -31.18 -15.63
N SER A 401 20.51 -32.03 -14.61
CA SER A 401 21.30 -33.26 -14.46
C SER A 401 21.12 -34.21 -15.66
N VAL A 402 19.91 -34.33 -16.21
CA VAL A 402 19.67 -35.07 -17.46
C VAL A 402 20.41 -34.42 -18.63
N PHE A 403 20.36 -33.09 -18.76
CA PHE A 403 21.12 -32.36 -19.77
C PHE A 403 22.64 -32.57 -19.64
N GLN A 404 23.16 -32.54 -18.41
CA GLN A 404 24.57 -32.78 -18.11
C GLN A 404 24.99 -34.19 -18.53
N ALA A 405 24.18 -35.21 -18.19
CA ALA A 405 24.43 -36.59 -18.58
C ALA A 405 24.44 -36.77 -20.10
N ILE A 406 23.43 -36.22 -20.80
CA ILE A 406 23.36 -36.29 -22.26
C ILE A 406 24.57 -35.59 -22.90
N THR A 407 24.99 -34.45 -22.35
CA THR A 407 26.12 -33.72 -22.92
C THR A 407 27.46 -34.41 -22.66
N ALA A 408 27.65 -34.99 -21.47
CA ALA A 408 28.84 -35.77 -21.15
C ALA A 408 28.96 -37.01 -22.04
N ILE A 409 27.87 -37.76 -22.21
CA ILE A 409 27.81 -38.92 -23.13
C ILE A 409 27.99 -38.46 -24.57
N GLY A 410 27.33 -37.38 -24.96
CA GLY A 410 27.40 -36.79 -26.30
C GLY A 410 28.82 -36.33 -26.65
N ALA A 411 29.59 -35.81 -25.70
CA ALA A 411 30.99 -35.43 -25.92
C ALA A 411 31.87 -36.65 -26.24
N VAL A 412 31.66 -37.76 -25.54
CA VAL A 412 32.38 -39.03 -25.80
C VAL A 412 31.94 -39.64 -27.14
N ALA A 413 30.64 -39.68 -27.40
CA ALA A 413 30.08 -40.22 -28.63
C ALA A 413 30.53 -39.42 -29.85
N MET A 414 30.56 -38.08 -29.76
CA MET A 414 31.09 -37.21 -30.81
C MET A 414 32.55 -37.49 -31.12
N ARG A 415 33.39 -37.70 -30.10
CA ARG A 415 34.79 -38.07 -30.32
C ARG A 415 34.91 -39.39 -31.08
N GLN A 416 34.13 -40.40 -30.72
CA GLN A 416 34.13 -41.70 -31.41
C GLN A 416 33.59 -41.61 -32.85
N LEU A 417 32.52 -40.84 -33.05
CA LEU A 417 31.91 -40.63 -34.37
C LEU A 417 32.78 -39.77 -35.29
N ALA A 418 33.49 -38.78 -34.76
CA ALA A 418 34.43 -37.97 -35.52
C ALA A 418 35.61 -38.83 -36.03
N VAL A 419 36.14 -39.73 -35.19
CA VAL A 419 37.20 -40.67 -35.58
C VAL A 419 36.72 -41.63 -36.67
N ARG A 420 35.49 -42.15 -36.58
CA ARG A 420 34.91 -43.04 -37.62
C ARG A 420 34.52 -42.30 -38.91
N GLY A 421 33.93 -41.11 -38.80
CA GLY A 421 33.52 -40.29 -39.95
C GLY A 421 34.69 -39.83 -40.83
N ARG A 422 35.90 -39.77 -40.25
CA ARG A 422 37.17 -39.59 -40.97
C ARG A 422 37.52 -40.78 -41.87
N GLU A 423 37.26 -42.01 -41.42
CA GLU A 423 37.52 -43.22 -42.21
C GLU A 423 36.52 -43.35 -43.39
N GLU A 424 35.30 -42.83 -43.22
CA GLU A 424 34.22 -42.93 -44.21
C GLU A 424 34.07 -41.67 -45.12
N GLY A 425 34.84 -40.60 -44.88
CA GLY A 425 34.80 -39.38 -45.70
C GLY A 425 33.49 -38.59 -45.65
N THR A 426 32.70 -38.76 -44.58
CA THR A 426 31.40 -38.10 -44.41
C THR A 426 31.55 -36.66 -43.92
N TRP A 427 30.50 -35.84 -44.09
CA TRP A 427 30.44 -34.45 -43.58
C TRP A 427 30.66 -34.35 -42.05
N LEU A 428 30.45 -35.46 -41.33
CA LEU A 428 30.76 -35.62 -39.91
C LEU A 428 32.26 -35.53 -39.60
N GLY A 429 33.14 -35.88 -40.55
CA GLY A 429 34.59 -35.69 -40.42
C GLY A 429 35.01 -34.21 -40.34
N GLY A 430 34.20 -33.28 -40.86
CA GLY A 430 34.42 -31.84 -40.71
C GLY A 430 34.31 -31.34 -39.26
N LEU A 431 33.59 -32.07 -38.40
CA LEU A 431 33.44 -31.77 -36.97
C LEU A 431 34.66 -32.22 -36.15
N GLU A 432 35.59 -33.00 -36.73
CA GLU A 432 36.82 -33.46 -36.06
C GLU A 432 37.67 -32.29 -35.58
N LYS A 433 37.79 -31.19 -36.34
CA LYS A 433 38.60 -30.03 -35.94
C LYS A 433 38.14 -29.37 -34.64
N MET A 434 36.85 -29.42 -34.32
CA MET A 434 36.30 -28.90 -33.06
C MET A 434 36.24 -29.96 -31.96
N ALA A 435 35.99 -31.23 -32.32
CA ALA A 435 35.93 -32.35 -31.38
C ALA A 435 37.33 -32.91 -30.99
N ALA A 436 38.39 -32.54 -31.71
CA ALA A 436 39.74 -33.04 -31.48
C ALA A 436 40.49 -32.29 -30.37
N ASP A 437 40.07 -31.08 -29.99
CA ASP A 437 40.70 -30.29 -28.92
C ASP A 437 40.20 -30.78 -27.54
N PRO A 438 41.01 -31.54 -26.77
CA PRO A 438 40.58 -32.07 -25.48
C PRO A 438 40.38 -30.97 -24.43
N GLY A 439 41.05 -29.82 -24.59
CA GLY A 439 40.93 -28.68 -23.68
C GLY A 439 39.57 -28.00 -23.80
N LEU A 440 39.11 -27.72 -25.03
CA LEU A 440 37.81 -27.09 -25.26
C LEU A 440 36.64 -27.99 -24.83
N LEU A 441 36.75 -29.30 -25.06
CA LEU A 441 35.80 -30.28 -24.54
C LEU A 441 35.79 -30.32 -23.00
N GLY A 442 36.97 -30.32 -22.37
CA GLY A 442 37.10 -30.26 -20.91
C GLY A 442 36.51 -28.98 -20.32
N LEU A 443 36.76 -27.83 -20.95
CA LEU A 443 36.18 -26.54 -20.56
C LEU A 443 34.65 -26.55 -20.69
N GLY A 444 34.13 -27.18 -21.75
CA GLY A 444 32.69 -27.38 -21.94
C GLY A 444 32.07 -28.18 -20.80
N LEU A 445 32.69 -29.29 -20.40
CA LEU A 445 32.24 -30.10 -19.26
C LEU A 445 32.27 -29.31 -17.95
N VAL A 446 33.31 -28.51 -17.70
CA VAL A 446 33.39 -27.63 -16.52
C VAL A 446 32.25 -26.62 -16.49
N TYR A 447 31.93 -25.98 -17.62
CA TYR A 447 30.81 -25.03 -17.70
C TYR A 447 29.45 -25.70 -17.50
N ILE A 448 29.27 -26.92 -18.03
CA ILE A 448 28.06 -27.72 -17.82
C ILE A 448 27.89 -28.07 -16.35
N ILE A 449 28.96 -28.44 -15.64
CA ILE A 449 28.93 -28.71 -14.19
C ILE A 449 28.52 -27.44 -13.43
N GLN A 450 29.11 -26.29 -13.75
CA GLN A 450 28.74 -25.00 -13.13
C GLN A 450 27.28 -24.59 -13.44
N MET A 451 26.71 -25.06 -14.54
CA MET A 451 25.34 -24.74 -14.93
C MET A 451 24.28 -25.38 -14.00
N ALA A 452 24.59 -26.50 -13.32
CA ALA A 452 23.64 -27.22 -12.45
C ALA A 452 22.92 -26.28 -11.47
N SER A 453 23.69 -25.60 -10.62
CA SER A 453 23.13 -24.70 -9.61
C SER A 453 22.69 -23.36 -10.21
N LEU A 454 23.41 -22.86 -11.21
CA LEU A 454 23.17 -21.54 -11.76
C LEU A 454 21.84 -21.45 -12.51
N PHE A 455 21.43 -22.49 -13.24
CA PHE A 455 20.19 -22.48 -14.00
C PHE A 455 18.95 -22.41 -13.11
N GLN A 456 18.85 -23.29 -12.10
CA GLN A 456 17.73 -23.28 -11.18
C GLN A 456 17.67 -21.97 -10.36
N TRP A 457 18.84 -21.43 -9.99
CA TRP A 457 18.94 -20.15 -9.31
C TRP A 457 18.41 -19.02 -10.20
N THR A 458 18.88 -18.93 -11.44
CA THR A 458 18.40 -17.94 -12.43
C THR A 458 16.89 -18.00 -12.61
N ALA A 459 16.33 -19.21 -12.73
CA ALA A 459 14.89 -19.40 -12.90
C ALA A 459 14.11 -18.90 -11.67
N ARG A 460 14.57 -19.20 -10.46
CA ARG A 460 13.96 -18.73 -9.21
C ARG A 460 14.09 -17.21 -9.06
N GLN A 461 15.28 -16.66 -9.23
CA GLN A 461 15.50 -15.21 -9.15
C GLN A 461 14.69 -14.42 -10.19
N SER A 462 14.51 -14.96 -11.40
CA SER A 462 13.67 -14.31 -12.42
C SER A 462 12.19 -14.21 -11.99
N ALA A 463 11.71 -15.21 -11.23
CA ALA A 463 10.37 -15.19 -10.67
C ALA A 463 10.27 -14.23 -9.48
N GLU A 464 11.28 -14.19 -8.61
CA GLU A 464 11.35 -13.22 -7.51
C GLU A 464 11.39 -11.78 -8.03
N LEU A 465 12.18 -11.49 -9.07
CA LEU A 465 12.20 -10.19 -9.72
C LEU A 465 10.81 -9.81 -10.23
N THR A 466 10.09 -10.74 -10.85
CA THR A 466 8.71 -10.51 -11.30
C THR A 466 7.79 -10.20 -10.12
N ASN A 467 7.96 -10.88 -8.99
CA ASN A 467 7.20 -10.61 -7.78
C ASN A 467 7.51 -9.20 -7.22
N PHE A 468 8.77 -8.78 -7.16
CA PHE A 468 9.12 -7.42 -6.71
C PHE A 468 8.62 -6.33 -7.67
N MET A 469 8.56 -6.62 -8.97
CA MET A 469 7.99 -5.69 -9.95
C MET A 469 6.48 -5.44 -9.78
N THR A 470 5.75 -6.28 -9.04
CA THR A 470 4.36 -5.97 -8.66
C THR A 470 4.27 -4.76 -7.72
N SER A 471 5.27 -4.55 -6.86
CA SER A 471 5.37 -3.33 -6.03
C SER A 471 5.63 -2.10 -6.91
N VAL A 472 6.50 -2.22 -7.91
CA VAL A 472 6.75 -1.15 -8.89
C VAL A 472 5.50 -0.82 -9.70
N GLU A 473 4.74 -1.83 -10.12
CA GLU A 473 3.45 -1.66 -10.82
C GLU A 473 2.47 -0.82 -9.99
N ARG A 474 2.31 -1.15 -8.71
CA ARG A 474 1.49 -0.40 -7.75
C ARG A 474 1.95 1.04 -7.54
N ILE A 475 3.26 1.30 -7.53
CA ILE A 475 3.80 2.66 -7.46
C ILE A 475 3.46 3.43 -8.76
N ILE A 476 3.59 2.78 -9.92
CA ILE A 476 3.26 3.38 -11.22
C ILE A 476 1.77 3.74 -11.33
N GLU A 477 0.87 2.98 -10.69
CA GLU A 477 -0.56 3.35 -10.60
C GLU A 477 -0.73 4.73 -9.95
N TYR A 478 0.05 5.04 -8.92
CA TYR A 478 0.00 6.35 -8.26
C TYR A 478 0.53 7.49 -9.14
N ALA A 479 1.39 7.17 -10.13
CA ALA A 479 1.81 8.16 -11.12
C ALA A 479 0.67 8.57 -12.08
N ARG A 480 -0.44 7.82 -12.08
CA ARG A 480 -1.62 8.04 -12.93
C ARG A 480 -2.86 8.49 -12.15
N LEU A 481 -2.68 8.97 -10.91
CA LEU A 481 -3.80 9.44 -10.09
C LEU A 481 -4.58 10.57 -10.77
N PRO A 482 -5.91 10.64 -10.55
CA PRO A 482 -6.70 11.80 -10.96
C PRO A 482 -6.11 13.05 -10.32
N GLN A 483 -6.02 14.12 -11.09
CA GLN A 483 -5.45 15.38 -10.64
C GLN A 483 -6.57 16.38 -10.39
N GLU A 484 -6.45 17.21 -9.34
CA GLU A 484 -7.36 18.34 -9.13
C GLU A 484 -7.39 19.22 -10.39
N ARG A 485 -8.59 19.69 -10.76
CA ARG A 485 -8.75 20.56 -11.93
C ARG A 485 -8.05 21.88 -11.67
N GLN A 486 -6.96 22.13 -12.38
CA GLN A 486 -6.25 23.39 -12.35
C GLN A 486 -6.60 24.23 -13.58
N VAL A 487 -7.01 25.47 -13.35
CA VAL A 487 -7.15 26.49 -14.40
C VAL A 487 -5.75 26.91 -14.85
N THR A 488 -5.54 27.12 -16.15
CA THR A 488 -4.23 27.52 -16.65
C THR A 488 -3.88 28.95 -16.22
N PRO A 489 -2.58 29.31 -16.14
CA PRO A 489 -2.20 30.67 -15.77
C PRO A 489 -2.76 31.77 -16.66
N ALA A 490 -2.86 31.50 -17.96
CA ALA A 490 -3.38 32.46 -18.94
C ALA A 490 -4.89 32.70 -18.74
N GLU A 491 -5.66 31.65 -18.48
CA GLU A 491 -7.11 31.73 -18.24
C GLU A 491 -7.41 32.49 -16.94
N GLU A 492 -6.67 32.20 -15.86
CA GLU A 492 -6.84 32.92 -14.60
C GLU A 492 -6.47 34.39 -14.73
N GLN A 493 -5.34 34.71 -15.38
CA GLN A 493 -4.89 36.09 -15.56
C GLN A 493 -5.94 36.92 -16.33
N THR A 494 -6.56 36.33 -17.35
CA THR A 494 -7.65 36.95 -18.12
C THR A 494 -8.85 37.24 -17.22
N THR A 495 -9.20 36.29 -16.36
CA THR A 495 -10.34 36.39 -15.44
C THR A 495 -10.11 37.43 -14.35
N LEU A 496 -8.94 37.42 -13.71
CA LEU A 496 -8.56 38.42 -12.71
C LEU A 496 -8.40 39.82 -13.31
N THR A 497 -7.95 39.93 -14.57
CA THR A 497 -7.88 41.22 -15.28
C THR A 497 -9.28 41.75 -15.59
N ARG A 498 -10.23 40.87 -15.94
CA ARG A 498 -11.65 41.24 -16.08
C ARG A 498 -12.25 41.67 -14.74
N ALA A 499 -11.96 40.94 -13.67
CA ALA A 499 -12.40 41.28 -12.31
C ALA A 499 -11.87 42.65 -11.85
N LYS A 500 -10.59 42.94 -12.11
CA LYS A 500 -9.98 44.25 -11.84
C LYS A 500 -10.65 45.41 -12.57
N LYS A 501 -11.27 45.18 -13.74
CA LYS A 501 -12.03 46.21 -14.47
C LYS A 501 -13.42 46.46 -13.89
N THR A 502 -13.99 45.47 -13.20
CA THR A 502 -15.32 45.55 -12.56
C THR A 502 -15.27 45.94 -11.10
N LEU A 503 -14.10 45.88 -10.45
CA LEU A 503 -13.90 46.24 -9.05
C LEU A 503 -13.78 47.78 -8.88
N PRO A 504 -14.37 48.37 -7.82
CA PRO A 504 -14.36 49.82 -7.60
C PRO A 504 -12.96 50.43 -7.44
N HIS A 505 -11.99 49.63 -6.97
CA HIS A 505 -10.60 50.04 -6.77
C HIS A 505 -9.62 48.97 -7.29
N PRO A 506 -8.46 49.37 -7.85
CA PRO A 506 -7.43 48.44 -8.29
C PRO A 506 -6.64 47.86 -7.09
N SER A 507 -7.30 47.03 -6.28
CA SER A 507 -6.68 46.25 -5.20
C SER A 507 -6.39 44.80 -5.66
N PRO A 508 -5.47 44.09 -5.00
CA PRO A 508 -5.35 42.64 -5.19
C PRO A 508 -6.64 41.95 -4.72
N TRP A 509 -7.18 41.05 -5.56
CA TRP A 509 -8.31 40.20 -5.18
C TRP A 509 -7.86 39.20 -4.09
N PRO A 510 -8.70 38.89 -3.10
CA PRO A 510 -10.02 39.47 -2.81
C PRO A 510 -9.89 40.81 -2.06
N SER A 511 -10.89 41.68 -2.25
CA SER A 511 -10.91 43.08 -1.83
C SER A 511 -11.97 43.40 -0.80
N ASP A 512 -13.25 43.13 -1.10
CA ASP A 512 -14.38 43.44 -0.22
C ASP A 512 -14.82 42.22 0.60
N GLY A 513 -14.51 41.01 0.12
CA GLY A 513 -14.85 39.76 0.79
C GLY A 513 -16.32 39.38 0.64
N VAL A 514 -16.99 39.85 -0.43
CA VAL A 514 -18.38 39.51 -0.72
C VAL A 514 -18.44 38.07 -1.21
N VAL A 515 -19.09 37.18 -0.47
CA VAL A 515 -19.27 35.78 -0.87
C VAL A 515 -20.75 35.56 -1.22
N ALA A 516 -21.02 35.00 -2.39
CA ALA A 516 -22.39 34.63 -2.77
C ALA A 516 -22.44 33.18 -3.25
N PHE A 517 -23.39 32.44 -2.69
CA PHE A 517 -23.80 31.11 -3.11
C PHE A 517 -25.07 31.28 -3.95
N ASN A 518 -25.06 30.77 -5.18
CA ASN A 518 -26.21 30.81 -6.09
C ASN A 518 -26.58 29.39 -6.49
N ASP A 519 -27.71 28.91 -5.99
CA ASP A 519 -28.28 27.59 -6.27
C ASP A 519 -27.26 26.44 -6.15
N VAL A 520 -26.45 26.48 -5.08
CA VAL A 520 -25.32 25.56 -4.95
C VAL A 520 -25.80 24.16 -4.62
N VAL A 521 -25.43 23.22 -5.48
CA VAL A 521 -25.66 21.78 -5.31
C VAL A 521 -24.32 21.11 -5.14
N LEU A 522 -24.15 20.40 -4.02
CA LEU A 522 -22.93 19.67 -3.70
C LEU A 522 -23.25 18.19 -3.48
N ARG A 523 -22.47 17.34 -4.12
CA ARG A 523 -22.51 15.89 -3.95
C ARG A 523 -21.09 15.36 -3.77
N TYR A 524 -20.87 14.58 -2.71
CA TYR A 524 -19.55 14.00 -2.45
C TYR A 524 -19.21 12.85 -3.41
N ARG A 525 -20.21 12.08 -3.85
CA ARG A 525 -20.05 10.93 -4.76
C ARG A 525 -21.24 10.82 -5.69
N ASP A 526 -20.99 10.39 -6.92
CA ASP A 526 -22.00 10.40 -7.99
C ASP A 526 -23.25 9.57 -7.65
N HIS A 527 -23.07 8.46 -6.92
CA HIS A 527 -24.12 7.55 -6.46
C HIS A 527 -24.77 7.93 -5.11
N MET A 528 -24.28 8.97 -4.42
CA MET A 528 -24.80 9.40 -3.12
C MET A 528 -25.83 10.54 -3.29
N PRO A 529 -26.77 10.70 -2.33
CA PRO A 529 -27.65 11.86 -2.33
C PRO A 529 -26.84 13.17 -2.19
N THR A 530 -27.39 14.25 -2.73
CA THR A 530 -26.82 15.61 -2.63
C THR A 530 -26.78 16.06 -1.17
N ALA A 531 -25.61 16.50 -0.72
CA ALA A 531 -25.39 17.05 0.63
C ALA A 531 -25.90 18.49 0.75
N LEU A 532 -25.78 19.29 -0.31
CA LEU A 532 -26.39 20.62 -0.42
C LEU A 532 -27.36 20.63 -1.61
N LYS A 533 -28.55 21.20 -1.40
CA LYS A 533 -29.67 21.20 -2.36
C LYS A 533 -30.09 22.64 -2.67
N GLY A 534 -29.51 23.23 -3.72
CA GLY A 534 -29.91 24.54 -4.23
C GLY A 534 -29.72 25.69 -3.24
N VAL A 535 -28.63 25.68 -2.48
CA VAL A 535 -28.41 26.66 -1.40
C VAL A 535 -28.03 28.02 -2.01
N SER A 536 -28.79 29.06 -1.64
CA SER A 536 -28.57 30.44 -2.11
C SER A 536 -28.53 31.44 -0.95
N PHE A 537 -27.44 32.18 -0.82
CA PHE A 537 -27.30 33.29 0.13
C PHE A 537 -26.11 34.18 -0.24
N SER A 538 -26.07 35.41 0.28
CA SER A 538 -24.97 36.36 0.07
C SER A 538 -24.50 36.96 1.38
N LEU A 539 -23.19 37.00 1.60
CA LEU A 539 -22.53 37.64 2.74
C LEU A 539 -22.07 39.04 2.33
N ARG A 540 -22.38 40.05 3.13
CA ARG A 540 -21.96 41.43 2.88
C ARG A 540 -20.51 41.66 3.30
N PRO A 541 -19.84 42.72 2.79
CA PRO A 541 -18.50 43.06 3.22
C PRO A 541 -18.43 43.24 4.74
N ARG A 542 -17.41 42.65 5.38
CA ARG A 542 -17.13 42.78 6.83
C ARG A 542 -18.25 42.28 7.75
N GLU A 543 -19.14 41.44 7.23
CA GLU A 543 -20.23 40.85 8.01
C GLU A 543 -19.73 39.60 8.77
N LYS A 544 -20.11 39.48 10.06
CA LYS A 544 -19.80 38.30 10.88
C LYS A 544 -21.04 37.41 10.93
N ILE A 545 -20.94 36.21 10.38
CA ILE A 545 -22.07 35.27 10.27
C ILE A 545 -21.72 33.97 11.00
N GLY A 546 -22.64 33.51 11.84
CA GLY A 546 -22.56 32.21 12.51
C GLY A 546 -23.47 31.20 11.81
N ILE A 547 -22.95 29.98 11.57
CA ILE A 547 -23.72 28.88 10.98
C ILE A 547 -24.00 27.85 12.08
N VAL A 548 -25.28 27.64 12.42
CA VAL A 548 -25.72 26.72 13.48
C VAL A 548 -26.64 25.65 12.88
N GLY A 549 -26.63 24.45 13.44
CA GLY A 549 -27.52 23.36 13.03
C GLY A 549 -27.13 22.03 13.65
N ARG A 550 -28.03 21.04 13.62
CA ARG A 550 -27.77 19.67 14.12
C ARG A 550 -26.53 19.04 13.48
N SER A 551 -25.95 18.02 14.13
CA SER A 551 -24.89 17.22 13.51
C SER A 551 -25.39 16.64 12.17
N GLY A 552 -24.56 16.66 11.13
CA GLY A 552 -24.93 16.21 9.78
C GLY A 552 -25.74 17.20 8.91
N ALA A 553 -26.09 18.39 9.39
CA ALA A 553 -26.91 19.37 8.64
C ALA A 553 -26.22 20.06 7.43
N GLY A 554 -25.03 19.61 7.00
CA GLY A 554 -24.32 20.18 5.84
C GLY A 554 -23.43 21.41 6.12
N LYS A 555 -23.21 21.77 7.39
CA LYS A 555 -22.33 22.90 7.79
C LYS A 555 -20.91 22.77 7.22
N THR A 556 -20.28 21.61 7.43
CA THR A 556 -18.94 21.31 6.88
C THR A 556 -18.94 21.26 5.35
N SER A 557 -20.06 20.86 4.74
CA SER A 557 -20.23 20.82 3.29
C SER A 557 -20.25 22.23 2.66
N LEU A 558 -20.80 23.23 3.33
CA LEU A 558 -20.71 24.63 2.90
C LEU A 558 -19.26 25.12 2.87
N ILE A 559 -18.47 24.80 3.90
CA ILE A 559 -17.04 25.13 3.95
C ILE A 559 -16.28 24.39 2.85
N ALA A 560 -16.58 23.10 2.63
CA ALA A 560 -15.96 22.31 1.56
C ALA A 560 -16.25 22.88 0.16
N ALA A 561 -17.46 23.40 -0.07
CA ALA A 561 -17.82 24.08 -1.32
C ALA A 561 -17.06 25.41 -1.49
N LEU A 562 -16.96 26.22 -0.43
CA LEU A 562 -16.25 27.51 -0.46
C LEU A 562 -14.76 27.37 -0.78
N PHE A 563 -14.09 26.42 -0.14
CA PHE A 563 -12.66 26.13 -0.37
C PHE A 563 -12.40 25.28 -1.62
N ARG A 564 -13.46 24.86 -2.32
CA ARG A 564 -13.42 23.87 -3.40
C ARG A 564 -12.59 22.64 -3.00
N LEU A 565 -12.84 22.11 -1.80
CA LEU A 565 -12.34 20.79 -1.35
C LEU A 565 -13.14 19.67 -2.02
N SER A 566 -14.40 19.94 -2.32
CA SER A 566 -15.26 19.14 -3.17
C SER A 566 -15.84 20.04 -4.26
N GLU A 567 -15.85 19.56 -5.51
CA GLU A 567 -16.41 20.32 -6.61
C GLU A 567 -17.94 20.33 -6.51
N ILE A 568 -18.54 21.49 -6.77
CA ILE A 568 -19.99 21.66 -6.84
C ILE A 568 -20.52 21.05 -8.15
N GLU A 569 -21.68 20.40 -8.09
CA GLU A 569 -22.36 19.77 -9.24
C GLU A 569 -23.15 20.83 -10.03
N GLY A 570 -23.88 21.69 -9.31
CA GLY A 570 -24.73 22.74 -9.85
C GLY A 570 -24.56 24.08 -9.13
N GLY A 571 -25.01 25.16 -9.77
CA GLY A 571 -24.90 26.52 -9.24
C GLY A 571 -23.51 27.14 -9.38
N SER A 572 -23.25 28.21 -8.61
CA SER A 572 -21.97 28.90 -8.55
C SER A 572 -21.68 29.48 -7.16
N VAL A 573 -20.39 29.51 -6.81
CA VAL A 573 -19.87 30.20 -5.63
C VAL A 573 -18.96 31.33 -6.12
N THR A 574 -19.34 32.57 -5.84
CA THR A 574 -18.59 33.75 -6.28
C THR A 574 -18.01 34.51 -5.09
N ILE A 575 -16.79 35.04 -5.25
CA ILE A 575 -16.13 35.91 -4.27
C ILE A 575 -15.75 37.22 -4.97
N ASP A 576 -16.27 38.34 -4.48
CA ASP A 576 -16.19 39.67 -5.11
C ASP A 576 -16.66 39.64 -6.58
N GLY A 577 -17.73 38.87 -6.84
CA GLY A 577 -18.30 38.69 -8.19
C GLY A 577 -17.51 37.78 -9.13
N VAL A 578 -16.38 37.21 -8.68
CA VAL A 578 -15.58 36.25 -9.46
C VAL A 578 -15.97 34.82 -9.11
N ASP A 579 -16.33 34.01 -10.11
CA ASP A 579 -16.64 32.60 -9.91
C ASP A 579 -15.40 31.81 -9.45
N SER A 580 -15.52 31.14 -8.31
CA SER A 580 -14.47 30.28 -7.75
C SER A 580 -13.97 29.20 -8.71
N ARG A 581 -14.80 28.71 -9.65
CA ARG A 581 -14.40 27.72 -10.68
C ARG A 581 -13.39 28.26 -11.68
N SER A 582 -13.37 29.58 -11.88
CA SER A 582 -12.49 30.27 -12.84
C SER A 582 -11.11 30.62 -12.27
N LEU A 583 -10.90 30.37 -10.98
CA LEU A 583 -9.66 30.67 -10.27
C LEU A 583 -8.81 29.41 -10.05
N ARG A 584 -7.49 29.60 -9.94
CA ARG A 584 -6.62 28.51 -9.48
C ARG A 584 -6.87 28.25 -7.99
N LEU A 585 -6.91 26.97 -7.62
CA LEU A 585 -7.13 26.55 -6.23
C LEU A 585 -6.08 27.14 -5.28
N ARG A 586 -4.82 27.27 -5.70
CA ARG A 586 -3.77 27.89 -4.89
C ARG A 586 -4.09 29.35 -4.56
N THR A 587 -4.52 30.12 -5.55
CA THR A 587 -4.92 31.53 -5.38
C THR A 587 -6.12 31.61 -4.44
N LEU A 588 -7.20 30.87 -4.76
CA LEU A 588 -8.43 30.83 -3.97
C LEU A 588 -8.16 30.47 -2.50
N ARG A 589 -7.46 29.35 -2.26
CA ARG A 589 -7.21 28.82 -0.91
C ARG A 589 -6.18 29.66 -0.12
N SER A 590 -5.28 30.40 -0.79
CA SER A 590 -4.37 31.34 -0.11
C SER A 590 -5.03 32.65 0.31
N SER A 591 -6.17 32.97 -0.29
CA SER A 591 -6.92 34.20 -0.08
C SER A 591 -7.99 34.09 1.01
N ILE A 592 -8.20 32.90 1.56
CA ILE A 592 -9.22 32.60 2.57
C ILE A 592 -8.56 31.78 3.68
N SER A 593 -8.84 32.09 4.95
CA SER A 593 -8.34 31.35 6.12
C SER A 593 -9.49 30.71 6.91
N ILE A 594 -9.18 29.60 7.59
CA ILE A 594 -10.05 28.94 8.59
C ILE A 594 -9.47 29.18 9.97
#